data_AF-A0A2U1IP30-F1
#
_entry.id   AF-A0A2U1IP30-F1
#
_cell.length_a   1.000
_cell.length_b   1.000
_cell.length_c   1.000
_cell.angle_alpha   90.00
_cell.angle_beta   90.00
_cell.angle_gamma   90.00
#
_symmetry.space_group_name_H-M   'P 1'
#
loop_
_entity.id
_entity.type
_entity.pdbx_description
1 polymer ?
#
loop_
_entity_poly.entity_id
_entity_poly.type
_entity_poly.pdbx_seq_one_letter_code
_entity_poly.pdbx_strand_id
1 'polypeptide(L)'
;MVTHFKVSGHLACGHHGNNLVSTRELNRVKCRSCRNTDAYKEARKAERNAARRAARKAKAVHTADNWRSAWTERLTAMAGLQRLPRGFAGQPFV
;
A
#
# COMPACT_ATOMS: atom_id res chain seq x y z
N MET A 1 34.63 -9.09 9.87
CA MET A 1 34.16 -7.97 9.03
C MET A 1 32.70 -7.70 9.36
N VAL A 2 32.36 -6.50 9.83
CA VAL A 2 30.97 -6.14 10.22
C VAL A 2 30.40 -5.21 9.16
N THR A 3 29.21 -5.53 8.65
CA THR A 3 28.52 -4.71 7.66
C THR A 3 27.57 -3.73 8.33
N HIS A 4 27.72 -2.45 8.02
CA HIS A 4 26.96 -1.34 8.60
C HIS A 4 25.81 -0.90 7.71
N PHE A 5 24.77 -0.34 8.33
CA PHE A 5 23.65 0.25 7.60
C PHE A 5 24.00 1.69 7.17
N LYS A 6 23.91 1.98 5.88
CA LYS A 6 24.14 3.31 5.30
C LYS A 6 22.81 3.98 5.02
N VAL A 7 22.58 5.15 5.61
CA VAL A 7 21.40 5.98 5.37
C VAL A 7 21.89 7.39 5.00
N SER A 8 21.33 7.98 3.94
CA SER A 8 21.62 9.37 3.54
C SER A 8 23.11 9.76 3.55
N GLY A 9 23.98 8.88 3.04
CA GLY A 9 25.42 9.14 2.92
C GLY A 9 26.28 8.77 4.13
N HIS A 10 25.69 8.53 5.31
CA HIS A 10 26.41 8.22 6.55
C HIS A 10 25.99 6.86 7.14
N LEU A 11 26.77 6.35 8.09
CA LEU A 11 26.43 5.14 8.82
C LEU A 11 25.40 5.46 9.90
N ALA A 12 24.33 4.66 9.97
CA ALA A 12 23.26 4.89 10.93
C ALA A 12 23.70 4.77 12.40
N CYS A 13 24.84 4.11 12.67
CA CYS A 13 25.41 3.98 14.01
C CYS A 13 26.42 5.08 14.37
N GLY A 14 26.70 6.04 13.49
CA GLY A 14 27.67 7.10 13.74
C GLY A 14 29.14 6.64 13.80
N HIS A 15 29.47 5.43 13.33
CA HIS A 15 30.87 5.07 13.15
C HIS A 15 31.46 5.79 11.94
N HIS A 16 32.71 6.22 12.07
CA HIS A 16 33.44 6.94 11.04
C HIS A 16 34.77 6.23 10.76
N GLY A 17 35.14 6.13 9.49
CA GLY A 17 36.38 5.52 9.03
C GLY A 17 36.28 5.09 7.56
N ASN A 18 37.40 5.15 6.83
CA ASN A 18 37.41 4.88 5.38
C ASN A 18 37.23 3.41 5.00
N ASN A 19 37.50 2.48 5.93
CA ASN A 19 37.49 1.04 5.66
C ASN A 19 36.28 0.31 6.26
N LEU A 20 35.17 1.02 6.53
CA LEU A 20 33.94 0.40 7.00
C LEU A 20 33.07 -0.06 5.83
N VAL A 21 32.68 -1.33 5.87
CA VAL A 21 31.81 -1.93 4.86
C VAL A 21 30.39 -1.52 5.16
N SER A 22 29.74 -0.88 4.18
CA SER A 22 28.42 -0.28 4.36
C SER A 22 27.46 -0.79 3.29
N THR A 23 26.19 -0.97 3.66
CA THR A 23 25.13 -1.43 2.76
C THR A 23 23.80 -0.75 3.08
N ARG A 24 22.93 -0.67 2.08
CA ARG A 24 21.51 -0.32 2.24
C ARG A 24 20.63 -1.55 2.38
N GLU A 25 21.16 -2.75 2.11
CA GLU A 25 20.40 -4.00 2.18
C GLU A 25 20.24 -4.47 3.62
N LEU A 26 19.01 -4.43 4.13
CA LEU A 26 18.70 -4.68 5.54
C LEU A 26 19.16 -6.07 6.04
N ASN A 27 19.09 -7.08 5.17
CA ASN A 27 19.47 -8.47 5.48
C ASN A 27 20.98 -8.69 5.57
N ARG A 28 21.77 -7.81 4.96
CA ARG A 28 23.24 -7.87 4.98
C ARG A 28 23.85 -7.13 6.17
N VAL A 29 23.07 -6.32 6.89
CA VAL A 29 23.55 -5.56 8.06
C VAL A 29 23.82 -6.50 9.24
N LYS A 30 25.07 -6.54 9.70
CA LYS A 30 25.50 -7.33 10.86
C LYS A 30 25.81 -6.47 12.09
N CYS A 31 26.04 -5.17 11.94
CA CYS A 31 26.30 -4.25 13.05
C CYS A 31 25.11 -4.18 14.01
N ARG A 32 25.32 -4.53 15.29
CA ARG A 32 24.29 -4.48 16.34
C ARG A 32 23.79 -3.05 16.58
N SER A 33 24.68 -2.07 16.62
CA SER A 33 24.34 -0.66 16.83
C SER A 33 23.48 -0.14 15.68
N CYS A 34 23.83 -0.45 14.42
CA CYS A 34 23.00 -0.12 13.27
C CYS A 34 21.60 -0.72 13.37
N ARG A 35 21.48 -1.98 13.81
CA ARG A 35 20.18 -2.65 13.90
C ARG A 35 19.25 -2.07 14.97
N ASN A 36 19.79 -1.37 15.95
CA ASN A 36 19.00 -0.75 17.02
C ASN A 36 18.63 0.72 16.75
N THR A 37 19.19 1.34 15.71
CA THR A 37 18.87 2.74 15.39
C THR A 37 17.50 2.88 14.73
N ASP A 38 16.87 4.03 14.91
CA ASP A 38 15.54 4.30 14.36
C ASP A 38 15.55 4.31 12.83
N ALA A 39 16.63 4.79 12.22
CA ALA A 39 16.80 4.74 10.77
C ALA A 39 16.70 3.30 10.21
N TYR A 40 17.28 2.31 10.90
CA TYR A 40 17.18 0.91 10.48
C TYR A 40 15.79 0.33 10.74
N LYS A 41 15.20 0.64 11.91
CA LYS A 41 13.85 0.18 12.28
C LYS A 41 12.79 0.70 11.30
N GLU A 42 12.86 1.98 10.95
CA GLU A 42 11.97 2.61 9.98
C GLU A 42 12.16 2.04 8.58
N ALA A 43 13.41 1.81 8.13
CA ALA A 43 13.66 1.16 6.85
C ALA A 43 13.03 -0.25 6.79
N ARG A 44 13.14 -1.04 7.87
CA ARG A 44 12.51 -2.38 7.95
C ARG A 44 10.98 -2.31 7.99
N LYS A 45 10.42 -1.30 8.66
CA LYS A 45 8.98 -1.04 8.67
C LYS A 45 8.49 -0.64 7.28
N ALA A 46 9.22 0.21 6.57
CA ALA A 46 8.91 0.65 5.22
C ALA A 46 8.92 -0.53 4.23
N GLU A 47 9.93 -1.41 4.28
CA GLU A 47 10.00 -2.62 3.46
C GLU A 47 8.78 -3.53 3.67
N ARG A 48 8.43 -3.81 4.94
CA ARG A 48 7.21 -4.58 5.26
C ARG A 48 5.94 -3.92 4.75
N ASN A 49 5.81 -2.61 4.90
CA ASN A 49 4.63 -1.88 4.46
C ASN A 49 4.54 -1.82 2.93
N ALA A 50 5.66 -1.71 2.23
CA ALA A 50 5.71 -1.80 0.77
C ALA A 50 5.19 -3.16 0.28
N ALA A 51 5.67 -4.27 0.88
CA ALA A 51 5.18 -5.61 0.57
C ALA A 51 3.67 -5.75 0.83
N ARG A 52 3.16 -5.23 1.96
CA ARG A 52 1.73 -5.22 2.28
C ARG A 52 0.92 -4.39 1.28
N ARG A 53 1.40 -3.22 0.87
CA ARG A 53 0.74 -2.38 -0.13
C ARG A 53 0.71 -3.07 -1.50
N ALA A 54 1.79 -3.72 -1.90
CA ALA A 54 1.84 -4.50 -3.14
C ALA A 54 0.84 -5.66 -3.11
N ALA A 55 0.77 -6.40 -2.00
CA ALA A 55 -0.20 -7.48 -1.84
C ALA A 55 -1.66 -6.99 -1.87
N ARG A 56 -1.95 -5.83 -1.28
CA ARG A 56 -3.29 -5.21 -1.38
C ARG A 56 -3.62 -4.79 -2.81
N LYS A 57 -2.68 -4.16 -3.52
CA LYS A 57 -2.86 -3.79 -4.94
C LYS A 57 -3.12 -5.02 -5.82
N ALA A 58 -2.45 -6.14 -5.56
CA ALA A 58 -2.68 -7.37 -6.31
C ALA A 58 -4.04 -8.02 -6.03
N LYS A 59 -4.58 -7.86 -4.81
CA LYS A 59 -5.90 -8.42 -4.41
C LYS A 59 -7.08 -7.51 -4.75
N ALA A 60 -6.86 -6.21 -4.83
CA ALA A 60 -7.89 -5.28 -5.25
C ALA A 60 -8.07 -5.42 -6.76
N VAL A 61 -9.03 -6.26 -7.16
CA VAL A 61 -9.76 -5.98 -8.39
C VAL A 61 -10.32 -4.59 -8.16
N HIS A 62 -9.84 -3.60 -8.91
CA HIS A 62 -10.49 -2.30 -9.01
C HIS A 62 -11.85 -2.57 -9.68
N THR A 63 -12.80 -3.14 -8.92
CA THR A 63 -14.19 -2.80 -9.12
C THR A 63 -14.20 -1.32 -8.78
N ALA A 64 -14.03 -0.48 -9.79
CA ALA A 64 -14.57 0.85 -9.69
C ALA A 64 -15.95 0.65 -9.07
N ASP A 65 -16.17 1.24 -7.90
CA ASP A 65 -17.51 1.50 -7.39
C ASP A 65 -18.17 2.38 -8.45
N ASN A 66 -18.54 1.77 -9.57
CA ASN A 66 -19.41 2.36 -10.55
C ASN A 66 -20.76 2.23 -9.88
N TRP A 67 -20.94 3.05 -8.86
CA TRP A 67 -22.14 3.13 -8.04
C TRP A 67 -23.35 3.26 -8.96
N ARG A 68 -23.19 3.86 -10.16
CA ARG A 68 -24.20 3.85 -11.21
C ARG A 68 -24.53 2.44 -11.71
N SER A 69 -23.56 1.60 -12.10
CA SER A 69 -23.88 0.24 -12.56
C SER A 69 -24.50 -0.61 -11.45
N ALA A 70 -23.96 -0.54 -10.23
CA ALA A 70 -24.54 -1.25 -9.07
C ALA A 70 -25.96 -0.74 -8.76
N TRP A 71 -26.19 0.56 -8.88
CA TRP A 71 -27.50 1.17 -8.69
C TRP A 71 -28.48 0.79 -9.80
N THR A 72 -28.03 0.81 -11.05
CA THR A 72 -28.83 0.37 -12.21
C THR A 72 -29.21 -1.10 -12.08
N GLU A 73 -28.28 -1.99 -11.73
CA GLU A 73 -28.55 -3.42 -11.52
C GLU A 73 -29.57 -3.65 -10.38
N ARG A 74 -29.45 -2.89 -9.28
CA ARG A 74 -30.42 -2.93 -8.19
C ARG A 74 -31.81 -2.47 -8.63
N LEU A 75 -31.89 -1.42 -9.45
CA LEU A 75 -33.16 -0.91 -9.97
C LEU A 75 -33.78 -1.89 -10.98
N THR A 76 -33.00 -2.50 -11.87
CA THR A 76 -33.51 -3.50 -12.84
C THR A 76 -33.98 -4.79 -12.17
N ALA A 77 -33.38 -5.19 -11.05
CA ALA A 77 -33.81 -6.35 -10.27
C ALA A 77 -35.11 -6.13 -9.48
N MET A 78 -35.58 -4.89 -9.32
CA MET A 78 -36.79 -4.58 -8.55
C MET A 78 -38.06 -4.89 -9.37
N ALA A 79 -38.93 -5.74 -8.84
CA ALA A 79 -40.19 -6.09 -9.50
C ALA A 79 -41.20 -4.91 -9.44
N GLY A 80 -41.74 -4.55 -10.60
CA GLY A 80 -42.82 -3.57 -10.75
C GLY A 80 -42.35 -2.15 -11.09
N LEU A 81 -43.04 -1.51 -12.03
CA LEU A 81 -42.70 -0.18 -12.55
C LEU A 81 -42.93 0.94 -11.52
N GLN A 82 -43.88 0.78 -10.60
CA GLN A 82 -44.25 1.83 -9.63
C GLN A 82 -43.19 2.14 -8.58
N ARG A 83 -42.15 1.30 -8.46
CA ARG A 83 -41.06 1.45 -7.48
C ARG A 83 -39.82 2.13 -8.07
N LEU A 84 -39.83 2.45 -9.36
CA LEU A 84 -38.70 3.04 -10.06
C LEU A 84 -38.85 4.56 -10.14
N PRO A 85 -37.74 5.33 -10.11
CA PRO A 85 -37.79 6.77 -10.32
C PRO A 85 -38.47 7.13 -11.65
N ARG A 86 -39.21 8.24 -11.69
CA ARG A 86 -39.83 8.73 -12.94
C ARG A 86 -38.78 8.86 -14.05
N GLY A 87 -39.12 8.41 -15.26
CA GLY A 87 -38.22 8.44 -16.42
C GLY A 87 -37.27 7.25 -16.57
N PHE A 88 -37.28 6.27 -15.66
CA PHE A 88 -36.40 5.10 -15.74
C PHE A 88 -36.76 4.13 -16.89
N ALA A 89 -38.06 3.96 -17.20
CA ALA A 89 -38.51 3.15 -18.34
C ALA A 89 -39.92 3.52 -18.77
N GLY A 90 -40.07 4.38 -19.80
CA GLY A 90 -41.32 4.58 -20.55
C GLY A 90 -42.61 4.78 -19.73
N GLN A 91 -42.51 5.24 -18.48
CA GLN A 91 -43.65 5.27 -17.58
C GLN A 91 -44.60 6.39 -18.00
N PRO A 92 -45.90 6.11 -18.14
CA PRO A 92 -46.87 7.15 -18.45
C PRO A 92 -46.91 8.16 -17.31
N PHE A 93 -46.89 9.45 -17.66
CA PHE A 93 -47.18 10.52 -16.71
C PHE A 93 -48.65 10.38 -16.29
N VAL A 94 -48.87 10.14 -14.99
CA VAL A 94 -50.17 10.36 -14.33
C VAL A 94 -50.12 11.72 -13.64
#